data_AF-A0A8T7ASH6-F1
#
_entry.id   AF-A0A8T7ASH6-F1
#
_cell.length_a   1.000
_cell.length_b   1.000
_cell.length_c   1.000
_cell.angle_alpha   90.00
_cell.angle_beta   90.00
_cell.angle_gamma   90.00
#
_symmetry.space_group_name_H-M   'P 1'
#
loop_
_entity.id
_entity.type
_entity.pdbx_description
1 polymer ?
#
loop_
_entity_poly.entity_id
_entity_poly.type
_entity_poly.pdbx_seq_one_letter_code
_entity_poly.pdbx_strand_id
1 'polypeptide(L)'
;MKGLKTGVVTIALLVSSAGLAGEGVSSTVLGTNDALAAGSRALQLGSYDEGIRLTQRGLASETRRLQRARGFSNLCAGYAGTREYDKALGACGEALALNDRNWRAFNNLALTLTGLGRAHEARRALARAFELRPDSPTLQQTRAWIDERAPRVMLAGASD
;
A
#
# COMPACT_ATOMS: atom_id res chain seq x y z
N MET A 1 21.79 23.86 79.06
CA MET A 1 22.92 24.63 78.53
C MET A 1 23.75 23.74 77.62
N LYS A 2 24.12 24.26 76.44
CA LYS A 2 24.98 23.68 75.37
C LYS A 2 24.32 22.54 74.56
N GLY A 3 24.30 22.52 73.23
CA GLY A 3 24.87 23.40 72.22
C GLY A 3 24.58 22.80 70.82
N LEU A 4 24.35 23.70 69.87
CA LEU A 4 24.07 23.54 68.44
C LEU A 4 25.11 22.71 67.66
N LYS A 5 24.68 22.00 66.60
CA LYS A 5 25.29 22.06 65.25
C LYS A 5 24.46 21.32 64.19
N THR A 6 23.96 22.13 63.26
CA THR A 6 23.46 21.82 61.92
C THR A 6 24.50 21.11 61.05
N GLY A 7 24.05 20.23 60.16
CA GLY A 7 24.88 19.62 59.12
C GLY A 7 24.02 18.91 58.07
N VAL A 8 23.55 19.67 57.07
CA VAL A 8 23.04 19.14 55.79
C VAL A 8 24.26 18.85 54.92
N VAL A 9 24.47 17.60 54.49
CA VAL A 9 25.31 17.26 53.33
C VAL A 9 24.70 16.10 52.56
N THR A 10 24.77 16.25 51.25
CA THR A 10 23.99 15.66 50.17
C THR A 10 24.40 14.24 49.77
N ILE A 11 23.36 13.47 49.45
CA ILE A 11 23.19 12.30 48.58
C ILE A 11 24.37 11.90 47.66
N ALA A 12 24.71 10.60 47.67
CA ALA A 12 25.14 9.86 46.48
C ALA A 12 24.48 8.47 46.49
N LEU A 13 23.40 8.31 45.70
CA LEU A 13 22.76 7.02 45.44
C LEU A 13 23.51 6.31 44.31
N LEU A 14 24.16 5.19 44.65
CA LEU A 14 24.67 4.21 43.69
C LEU A 14 23.48 3.47 43.06
N VAL A 15 23.13 3.81 41.81
CA VAL A 15 22.22 2.97 41.02
C VAL A 15 23.07 1.95 40.26
N SER A 16 22.83 0.68 40.61
CA SER A 16 23.41 -0.50 39.97
C SER A 16 22.99 -0.58 38.51
N SER A 17 23.94 -0.74 37.60
CA SER A 17 23.69 -1.04 36.19
C SER A 17 23.27 -2.50 36.04
N ALA A 18 21.96 -2.73 36.03
CA ALA A 18 21.38 -4.03 35.67
C ALA A 18 20.40 -3.86 34.52
N GLY A 19 20.63 -4.61 33.44
CA GLY A 19 19.57 -5.09 32.56
C GLY A 19 19.37 -4.32 31.25
N LEU A 20 19.94 -4.86 30.18
CA LEU A 20 19.38 -4.78 28.84
C LEU A 20 17.93 -5.27 28.86
N ALA A 21 16.97 -4.41 28.53
CA ALA A 21 15.65 -4.81 28.09
C ALA A 21 15.20 -3.80 27.03
N GLY A 22 14.90 -4.33 25.84
CA GLY A 22 14.71 -3.57 24.61
C GLY A 22 13.75 -2.40 24.77
N GLU A 23 14.17 -1.25 24.23
CA GLU A 23 13.24 -0.16 23.96
C GLU A 23 12.22 -0.66 22.93
N GLY A 24 11.05 -1.00 23.45
CA GLY A 24 9.84 -1.11 22.65
C GLY A 24 9.65 0.21 21.93
N VAL A 25 9.83 0.18 20.61
CA VAL A 25 9.46 1.31 19.75
C VAL A 25 7.99 1.59 20.01
N SER A 26 7.76 2.71 20.69
CA SER A 26 6.46 3.16 21.16
C SER A 26 5.53 3.37 19.96
N SER A 27 4.66 2.41 19.68
CA SER A 27 3.67 2.49 18.60
C SER A 27 2.39 3.23 19.04
N THR A 28 2.55 4.28 19.86
CA THR A 28 1.42 4.92 20.55
C THR A 28 1.29 6.39 20.20
N VAL A 29 1.27 6.73 18.90
CA VAL A 29 0.65 7.97 18.43
C VAL A 29 -0.02 7.72 17.07
N LEU A 30 -1.32 7.42 17.11
CA LEU A 30 -2.31 7.77 16.08
C LEU A 30 -1.94 7.57 14.59
N GLY A 31 -2.11 6.33 14.09
CA GLY A 31 -2.89 6.15 12.86
C GLY A 31 -2.15 5.84 11.55
N THR A 32 -0.82 5.85 11.47
CA THR A 32 -0.11 5.32 10.30
C THR A 32 0.35 3.90 10.56
N ASN A 33 -0.18 2.95 9.80
CA ASN A 33 0.42 1.63 9.73
C ASN A 33 1.73 1.78 8.95
N ASP A 34 2.84 1.99 9.65
CA ASP A 34 4.17 2.22 9.06
C ASP A 34 4.53 1.15 8.03
N ALA A 35 4.06 -0.08 8.25
CA ALA A 35 4.26 -1.19 7.33
C ALA A 35 3.49 -1.03 6.00
N LEU A 36 2.26 -0.50 5.98
CA LEU A 36 1.52 -0.25 4.74
C LEU A 36 2.15 0.88 3.92
N ALA A 37 2.61 1.93 4.60
CA ALA A 37 3.31 3.04 3.96
C ALA A 37 4.68 2.60 3.42
N ALA A 38 5.45 1.84 4.20
CA ALA A 38 6.72 1.26 3.77
C ALA A 38 6.53 0.29 2.60
N GLY A 39 5.49 -0.55 2.64
CA GLY A 39 5.13 -1.43 1.53
C GLY A 39 4.80 -0.66 0.26
N SER A 40 3.99 0.40 0.35
CA SER A 40 3.72 1.28 -0.79
C SER A 40 4.98 1.90 -1.38
N ARG A 41 5.93 2.31 -0.54
CA ARG A 41 7.20 2.91 -0.99
C ARG A 41 8.09 1.89 -1.70
N ALA A 42 8.22 0.69 -1.14
CA ALA A 42 8.95 -0.40 -1.77
C ALA A 42 8.38 -0.75 -3.16
N LEU A 43 7.04 -0.77 -3.30
CA LEU A 43 6.38 -0.99 -4.59
C LEU A 43 6.70 0.12 -5.61
N GLN A 44 6.73 1.38 -5.19
CA GLN A 44 7.09 2.51 -6.07
C GLN A 44 8.54 2.42 -6.57
N LEU A 45 9.43 1.81 -5.78
CA LEU A 45 10.83 1.57 -6.14
C LEU A 45 11.04 0.28 -6.95
N GLY A 46 9.98 -0.48 -7.22
CA GLY A 46 10.07 -1.76 -7.93
C GLY A 46 10.54 -2.94 -7.07
N SER A 47 10.77 -2.74 -5.77
CA SER A 47 11.06 -3.82 -4.81
C SER A 47 9.79 -4.59 -4.47
N TYR A 48 9.25 -5.35 -5.43
CA TYR A 48 7.92 -5.94 -5.32
C TYR A 48 7.77 -6.94 -4.15
N ASP A 49 8.73 -7.85 -3.96
CA ASP A 49 8.67 -8.85 -2.88
C ASP A 49 8.64 -8.20 -1.49
N GLU A 50 9.50 -7.20 -1.27
CA GLU A 50 9.53 -6.45 -0.01
C GLU A 50 8.25 -5.63 0.17
N GLY A 51 7.76 -5.02 -0.91
CA GLY A 51 6.48 -4.30 -0.93
C GLY A 51 5.30 -5.18 -0.53
N ILE A 52 5.24 -6.40 -1.07
CA ILE A 52 4.23 -7.41 -0.72
C ILE A 52 4.34 -7.78 0.75
N ARG A 53 5.55 -8.16 1.21
CA ARG A 53 5.80 -8.60 2.59
C ARG A 53 5.41 -7.53 3.62
N LEU A 54 5.84 -6.29 3.42
CA LEU A 54 5.52 -5.17 4.30
C LEU A 54 4.02 -4.86 4.30
N THR A 55 3.38 -4.93 3.13
CA THR A 55 1.94 -4.70 3.01
C THR A 55 1.14 -5.79 3.73
N GLN A 56 1.50 -7.06 3.58
CA GLN A 56 0.87 -8.17 4.31
C GLN A 56 1.02 -7.98 5.84
N ARG A 57 2.22 -7.62 6.31
CA ARG A 57 2.48 -7.33 7.72
C ARG A 57 1.59 -6.20 8.24
N GLY A 58 1.43 -5.12 7.48
CA GLY A 58 0.55 -4.01 7.84
C GLY A 58 -0.93 -4.39 7.87
N LEU A 59 -1.37 -5.25 6.95
CA LEU A 59 -2.76 -5.74 6.90
C LEU A 59 -3.12 -6.67 8.06
N ALA A 60 -2.14 -7.36 8.67
CA ALA A 60 -2.36 -8.31 9.76
C ALA A 60 -2.99 -7.66 11.01
N SER A 61 -2.71 -6.38 11.27
CA SER A 61 -3.26 -5.63 12.40
C SER A 61 -4.19 -4.48 12.00
N GLU A 62 -4.27 -4.13 10.71
CA GLU A 62 -5.13 -3.05 10.25
C GLU A 62 -6.61 -3.46 10.26
N THR A 63 -7.41 -2.77 11.07
CA THR A 63 -8.86 -2.98 11.16
C THR A 63 -9.66 -1.94 10.38
N ARG A 64 -9.08 -0.76 10.10
CA ARG A 64 -9.80 0.35 9.48
C ARG A 64 -10.04 0.06 8.00
N ARG A 65 -11.33 -0.02 7.62
CA ARG A 65 -11.81 -0.35 6.27
C ARG A 65 -11.03 0.34 5.15
N LEU A 66 -10.88 1.67 5.22
CA LEU A 66 -10.20 2.42 4.15
C LEU A 66 -8.69 2.16 4.09
N GLN A 67 -8.04 1.86 5.21
CA GLN A 67 -6.61 1.51 5.23
C GLN A 67 -6.39 0.08 4.76
N ARG A 68 -7.28 -0.84 5.10
CA ARG A 68 -7.31 -2.19 4.52
C ARG A 68 -7.47 -2.12 3.01
N ALA A 69 -8.40 -1.30 2.51
CA ALA A 69 -8.59 -1.10 1.07
C ALA A 69 -7.31 -0.60 0.37
N ARG A 70 -6.55 0.30 1.00
CA ARG A 70 -5.24 0.73 0.49
C ARG A 70 -4.21 -0.40 0.52
N GLY A 71 -4.15 -1.18 1.61
CA GLY A 71 -3.25 -2.32 1.70
C GLY A 71 -3.52 -3.38 0.63
N PHE A 72 -4.78 -3.76 0.42
CA PHE A 72 -5.15 -4.68 -0.67
C PHE A 72 -4.85 -4.10 -2.06
N SER A 73 -5.03 -2.78 -2.25
CA SER A 73 -4.61 -2.11 -3.49
C SER A 73 -3.09 -2.21 -3.71
N ASN A 74 -2.28 -2.12 -2.65
CA ASN A 74 -0.84 -2.30 -2.71
C ASN A 74 -0.48 -3.77 -3.05
N LEU A 75 -1.13 -4.75 -2.42
CA LEU A 75 -0.93 -6.16 -2.77
C LEU A 75 -1.27 -6.44 -4.23
N CYS A 76 -2.35 -5.85 -4.75
CA CYS A 76 -2.68 -5.98 -6.18
C CYS A 76 -1.54 -5.45 -7.07
N ALA A 77 -0.98 -4.28 -6.76
CA ALA A 77 0.17 -3.76 -7.51
C ALA A 77 1.41 -4.66 -7.39
N GLY A 78 1.71 -5.14 -6.19
CA GLY A 78 2.84 -6.03 -5.94
C GLY A 78 2.74 -7.32 -6.74
N TYR A 79 1.63 -8.05 -6.61
CA TYR A 79 1.41 -9.29 -7.33
C TYR A 79 1.33 -9.09 -8.84
N ALA A 80 0.78 -7.97 -9.32
CA ALA A 80 0.82 -7.65 -10.75
C ALA A 80 2.26 -7.43 -11.25
N GLY A 81 3.11 -6.77 -10.45
CA GLY A 81 4.53 -6.56 -10.73
C GLY A 81 5.34 -7.87 -10.77
N THR A 82 5.01 -8.84 -9.91
CA THR A 82 5.61 -10.18 -9.92
C THR A 82 4.93 -11.16 -10.88
N ARG A 83 3.92 -10.69 -11.65
CA ARG A 83 3.12 -11.48 -12.62
C ARG A 83 2.30 -12.61 -11.99
N GLU A 84 2.07 -12.56 -10.68
CA GLU A 84 1.16 -13.45 -9.94
C GLU A 84 -0.29 -12.97 -10.11
N TYR A 85 -0.78 -12.99 -11.35
CA TYR A 85 -2.01 -12.30 -11.72
C TYR A 85 -3.27 -12.77 -10.99
N ASP A 86 -3.37 -14.05 -10.62
CA ASP A 86 -4.52 -14.57 -9.86
C ASP A 86 -4.59 -13.96 -8.45
N LYS A 87 -3.45 -13.85 -7.77
CA LYS A 87 -3.35 -13.17 -6.46
C LYS A 87 -3.64 -11.68 -6.60
N ALA A 88 -3.17 -11.07 -7.69
CA ALA A 88 -3.44 -9.66 -7.98
C ALA A 88 -4.94 -9.41 -8.17
N LEU A 89 -5.65 -10.25 -8.94
CA LEU A 89 -7.11 -10.15 -9.11
C LEU A 89 -7.85 -10.24 -7.78
N GLY A 90 -7.49 -11.21 -6.93
CA GLY A 90 -8.08 -11.35 -5.60
C GLY A 90 -7.85 -10.11 -4.73
N ALA A 91 -6.62 -9.61 -4.67
CA ALA A 91 -6.29 -8.41 -3.91
C ALA A 91 -6.98 -7.15 -4.44
N CYS A 92 -7.11 -7.00 -5.76
CA CYS A 92 -7.88 -5.91 -6.35
C CYS A 92 -9.37 -6.01 -6.01
N GLY A 93 -9.94 -7.22 -6.02
CA GLY A 93 -11.32 -7.48 -5.59
C GLY A 93 -11.57 -7.06 -4.14
N GLU A 94 -10.70 -7.48 -3.21
CA GLU A 94 -10.77 -7.10 -1.79
C GLU A 94 -10.68 -5.57 -1.60
N ALA A 95 -9.77 -4.91 -2.33
CA ALA A 95 -9.62 -3.46 -2.27
C ALA A 95 -10.90 -2.73 -2.69
N LEU A 96 -11.54 -3.19 -3.78
CA LEU A 96 -12.74 -2.60 -4.35
C LEU A 96 -14.01 -2.96 -3.55
N ALA A 97 -14.07 -4.12 -2.91
CA ALA A 97 -15.14 -4.49 -2.00
C ALA A 97 -15.14 -3.60 -0.74
N LEU A 98 -13.95 -3.21 -0.26
CA LEU A 98 -13.79 -2.31 0.88
C LEU A 98 -13.93 -0.82 0.48
N ASN A 99 -13.53 -0.45 -0.73
CA ASN A 99 -13.66 0.91 -1.24
C ASN A 99 -13.80 0.90 -2.77
N ASP A 100 -15.03 0.99 -3.24
CA ASP A 100 -15.43 1.07 -4.64
C ASP A 100 -15.09 2.41 -5.31
N ARG A 101 -14.53 3.36 -4.56
CA ARG A 101 -13.99 4.64 -5.04
C ARG A 101 -12.46 4.67 -5.04
N ASN A 102 -11.80 3.52 -4.89
CA ASN A 102 -10.35 3.43 -4.94
C ASN A 102 -9.84 3.39 -6.40
N TRP A 103 -9.57 4.57 -6.98
CA TRP A 103 -9.07 4.67 -8.35
C TRP A 103 -7.75 3.90 -8.59
N ARG A 104 -6.90 3.78 -7.56
CA ARG A 104 -5.64 3.01 -7.66
C ARG A 104 -5.90 1.52 -7.82
N ALA A 105 -6.89 0.99 -7.11
CA ALA A 105 -7.27 -0.42 -7.24
C ALA A 105 -7.84 -0.72 -8.64
N PHE A 106 -8.68 0.17 -9.20
CA PHE A 106 -9.12 0.03 -10.59
C PHE A 106 -7.97 0.11 -11.60
N ASN A 107 -7.00 0.99 -11.39
CA ASN A 107 -5.80 1.05 -12.23
C ASN A 107 -4.98 -0.25 -12.16
N ASN A 108 -4.75 -0.76 -10.95
CA ASN A 108 -4.01 -2.01 -10.76
C ASN A 108 -4.76 -3.21 -11.35
N LEU A 109 -6.09 -3.22 -11.28
CA LEU A 109 -6.93 -4.20 -11.94
C LEU A 109 -6.78 -4.13 -13.46
N ALA A 110 -6.74 -2.93 -14.05
CA ALA A 110 -6.51 -2.75 -15.48
C ALA A 110 -5.14 -3.30 -15.92
N LEU A 111 -4.08 -3.00 -15.16
CA LEU A 111 -2.73 -3.54 -15.41
C LEU A 111 -2.71 -5.08 -15.31
N THR A 112 -3.33 -5.63 -14.27
CA THR A 112 -3.45 -7.08 -14.04
C THR A 112 -4.18 -7.77 -15.19
N LEU A 113 -5.34 -7.25 -15.58
CA LEU A 113 -6.17 -7.80 -16.66
C LEU A 113 -5.44 -7.76 -18.00
N THR A 114 -4.65 -6.72 -18.25
CA THR A 114 -3.84 -6.64 -19.48
C THR A 114 -2.70 -7.66 -19.47
N GLY A 115 -2.06 -7.89 -18.32
CA GLY A 115 -1.07 -8.97 -18.16
C GLY A 115 -1.66 -10.36 -18.45
N LEU A 116 -2.96 -10.53 -18.21
CA LEU A 116 -3.75 -11.73 -18.55
C LEU A 116 -4.29 -11.73 -19.99
N GLY A 117 -4.00 -10.72 -20.83
CA GLY A 117 -4.54 -10.60 -22.18
C GLY A 117 -6.02 -10.18 -22.25
N ARG A 118 -6.65 -9.82 -21.13
CA ARG A 118 -8.07 -9.44 -21.01
C ARG A 118 -8.28 -7.93 -21.26
N ALA A 119 -7.83 -7.45 -22.42
CA ALA A 119 -7.73 -6.02 -22.72
C ALA A 119 -9.06 -5.26 -22.69
N HIS A 120 -10.17 -5.87 -23.14
CA HIS A 120 -11.49 -5.23 -23.06
C HIS A 120 -11.91 -4.94 -21.62
N GLU A 121 -11.64 -5.87 -20.71
CA GLU A 121 -11.97 -5.71 -19.30
C GLU A 121 -11.04 -4.71 -18.61
N ALA A 122 -9.76 -4.74 -18.99
CA ALA A 122 -8.78 -3.77 -18.53
C ALA A 122 -9.20 -2.33 -18.87
N ARG A 123 -9.70 -2.09 -20.09
CA ARG A 123 -10.22 -0.77 -20.49
C ARG A 123 -11.42 -0.34 -19.68
N ARG A 124 -12.35 -1.25 -19.34
CA ARG A 124 -13.48 -0.93 -18.45
C ARG A 124 -13.02 -0.55 -17.05
N ALA A 125 -12.07 -1.30 -16.48
CA ALA A 125 -11.48 -0.96 -15.19
C ALA A 125 -10.77 0.41 -15.23
N LEU A 126 -10.01 0.67 -16.29
CA LEU A 126 -9.34 1.96 -16.47
C LEU A 126 -10.32 3.13 -16.64
N ALA A 127 -11.42 2.93 -17.37
CA ALA A 127 -12.47 3.93 -17.50
C ALA A 127 -13.05 4.31 -16.12
N ARG A 128 -13.32 3.32 -15.27
CA ARG A 128 -13.79 3.57 -13.90
C ARG A 128 -12.74 4.31 -13.05
N ALA A 129 -11.45 4.04 -13.25
CA ALA A 129 -10.39 4.81 -12.60
C ALA A 129 -10.39 6.28 -13.04
N PHE A 130 -10.61 6.57 -14.33
CA PHE A 130 -10.70 7.94 -14.86
C PHE A 130 -11.93 8.69 -14.36
N GLU A 131 -13.09 8.04 -14.22
CA GLU A 131 -14.27 8.65 -13.60
C GLU A 131 -13.98 9.16 -12.18
N LEU A 132 -13.14 8.44 -11.43
CA LEU A 132 -12.76 8.80 -10.07
C LEU A 132 -11.59 9.79 -10.02
N ARG A 133 -10.72 9.80 -11.02
CA ARG A 133 -9.56 10.70 -11.09
C ARG A 133 -9.20 11.04 -12.54
N PRO A 134 -9.90 12.02 -13.16
CA PRO A 134 -9.77 12.33 -14.59
C PRO A 134 -8.36 12.79 -15.00
N ASP A 135 -7.73 13.63 -14.18
CA ASP A 135 -6.47 14.31 -14.52
C ASP A 135 -5.25 13.55 -14.00
N SER A 136 -5.20 12.26 -14.30
CA SER A 136 -4.16 11.38 -13.83
C SER A 136 -3.03 11.15 -14.83
N PRO A 137 -1.79 11.60 -14.57
CA PRO A 137 -0.64 11.16 -15.36
C PRO A 137 -0.46 9.63 -15.33
N THR A 138 -0.68 9.00 -14.17
CA THR A 138 -0.57 7.54 -14.00
C THR A 138 -1.58 6.76 -14.84
N LEU A 139 -2.83 7.22 -14.92
CA LEU A 139 -3.86 6.57 -15.73
C LEU A 139 -3.61 6.84 -17.22
N GLN A 140 -3.07 8.01 -17.59
CA GLN A 140 -2.64 8.27 -18.96
C GLN A 140 -1.54 7.30 -19.41
N GLN A 141 -0.53 7.08 -18.56
CA GLN A 141 0.53 6.11 -18.81
C GLN A 141 -0.03 4.69 -18.91
N THR A 142 -0.92 4.31 -18.00
CA THR A 142 -1.56 2.98 -18.04
C THR A 142 -2.39 2.81 -19.31
N ARG A 143 -3.11 3.85 -19.76
CA ARG A 143 -3.87 3.83 -21.01
C ARG A 143 -2.95 3.56 -22.20
N ALA A 144 -1.86 4.31 -22.33
CA ALA A 144 -0.89 4.13 -23.40
C ALA A 144 -0.34 2.70 -23.41
N TRP A 145 0.06 2.18 -22.25
CA TRP A 145 0.58 0.82 -22.10
C TRP A 145 -0.44 -0.27 -22.50
N ILE A 146 -1.73 -0.08 -22.20
CA ILE A 146 -2.81 -0.98 -22.63
C ILE A 146 -3.01 -0.92 -24.15
N ASP A 147 -3.05 0.28 -24.71
CA ASP A 147 -3.29 0.47 -26.14
C ASP A 147 -2.11 -0.03 -27.01
N GLU A 148 -0.87 0.04 -26.51
CA GLU A 148 0.29 -0.58 -27.16
C GLU A 148 0.21 -2.12 -27.17
N ARG A 149 -0.24 -2.73 -26.08
CA ARG A 149 -0.28 -4.20 -25.93
C ARG A 149 -1.49 -4.86 -26.58
N ALA A 150 -2.56 -4.10 -26.74
CA ALA A 150 -3.81 -4.60 -27.29
C ALA A 150 -4.49 -3.49 -28.07
N PRO A 151 -3.95 -3.05 -29.21
CA PRO A 151 -4.50 -1.92 -29.97
C PRO A 151 -5.98 -2.15 -30.24
N ARG A 152 -6.77 -1.07 -30.19
CA ARG A 152 -8.16 -1.18 -30.66
C ARG A 152 -8.07 -1.54 -32.12
N VAL A 153 -8.50 -2.75 -32.46
CA VAL A 153 -8.82 -3.08 -33.84
C VAL A 153 -10.01 -2.20 -34.19
N MET A 154 -9.76 -1.05 -34.83
CA MET A 154 -10.81 -0.44 -35.63
C MET A 154 -11.10 -1.46 -36.71
N LEU A 155 -12.24 -2.15 -36.61
CA LEU A 155 -12.80 -2.80 -37.79
C LEU A 155 -13.15 -1.66 -38.75
N ALA A 156 -12.16 -1.27 -39.56
CA ALA A 156 -12.39 -0.49 -40.75
C ALA A 156 -13.15 -1.41 -41.71
N GLY A 157 -14.42 -1.10 -41.97
CA GLY A 157 -15.21 -1.74 -43.00
C GLY A 157 -16.16 -2.83 -42.49
N ALA A 158 -17.40 -2.45 -42.24
CA ALA A 158 -18.57 -3.29 -42.49
C ALA A 158 -19.83 -2.40 -42.54
N SER A 159 -20.00 -1.70 -43.65
CA SER A 159 -21.31 -1.40 -44.24
C SER A 159 -21.05 -0.80 -45.62
N ASP A 160 -21.10 -1.69 -46.61
CA ASP A 160 -21.41 -1.34 -48.01
C ASP A 160 -22.82 -0.76 -48.10
#